data_AF-A0A024GUZ3-F1
#
_entry.id   AF-A0A024GUZ3-F1
#
_cell.length_a   1.000
_cell.length_b   1.000
_cell.length_c   1.000
_cell.angle_alpha   90.00
_cell.angle_beta   90.00
_cell.angle_gamma   90.00
#
_symmetry.space_group_name_H-M   'P 1'
#
loop_
_entity.id
_entity.type
_entity.pdbx_description
1 polymer ?
#
loop_
_entity_poly.entity_id
_entity_poly.type
_entity_poly.pdbx_seq_one_letter_code
_entity_poly.pdbx_strand_id
1 'polypeptide(L)' 'MESHTPTAVALRSSDGMIVNVQPKPGSDYGSKYVEVIGRVLENGTIEEFKVTLFGEKFDMETYNQMVELAHTEFRHLF' A
#
# COMPACT_ATOMS: atom_id res chain seq x y z
N MET A 1 -2.81 -19.76 -23.94
CA MET A 1 -2.08 -18.88 -23.00
C MET A 1 -3.00 -18.73 -21.80
N GLU A 2 -2.71 -19.43 -20.70
CA GLU A 2 -3.50 -19.27 -19.48
C GLU A 2 -3.11 -17.93 -18.84
N SER A 3 -4.05 -16.99 -18.81
CA SER A 3 -3.90 -15.73 -18.11
C SER A 3 -4.02 -16.01 -16.62
N HIS A 4 -2.90 -16.22 -15.94
CA HIS A 4 -2.88 -16.19 -14.48
C HIS A 4 -3.15 -14.76 -14.05
N THR A 5 -4.41 -14.44 -13.76
CA THR A 5 -4.75 -13.20 -13.08
C THR A 5 -4.00 -13.20 -11.75
N PRO A 6 -3.13 -12.21 -11.47
CA PRO A 6 -2.42 -12.17 -10.21
C PRO A 6 -3.42 -12.18 -9.06
N THR A 7 -3.25 -13.11 -8.12
CA THR A 7 -4.10 -13.18 -6.93
C THR A 7 -3.93 -11.87 -6.15
N ALA A 8 -5.05 -11.26 -5.74
CA ALA A 8 -5.01 -10.03 -4.96
C ALA A 8 -4.23 -10.23 -3.66
N VAL A 9 -3.41 -9.26 -3.30
CA VAL A 9 -2.65 -9.21 -2.03
C VAL A 9 -3.46 -8.37 -1.04
N ALA A 10 -3.68 -8.88 0.16
CA ALA A 10 -4.32 -8.14 1.24
C ALA A 10 -3.24 -7.55 2.17
N LEU A 11 -3.20 -6.23 2.29
CA LEU A 11 -2.27 -5.50 3.15
C LEU A 11 -3.02 -4.85 4.30
N ARG A 12 -2.35 -4.71 5.45
CA ARG A 12 -2.85 -3.90 6.57
C ARG A 12 -2.21 -2.52 6.49
N SER A 13 -3.01 -1.46 6.40
CA SER A 13 -2.56 -0.07 6.42
C SER A 13 -2.20 0.39 7.84
N SER A 14 -1.62 1.60 7.95
CA SER A 14 -1.13 2.18 9.20
C SER A 14 -2.24 2.47 10.22
N ASP A 15 -3.47 2.66 9.75
CA ASP A 15 -4.69 2.79 10.56
C ASP A 15 -5.31 1.44 10.95
N GLY A 16 -4.67 0.32 10.56
CA GLY A 16 -5.12 -1.03 10.85
C GLY A 16 -6.16 -1.60 9.89
N MET A 17 -6.64 -0.82 8.91
CA MET A 17 -7.59 -1.28 7.89
C MET A 17 -6.94 -2.25 6.91
N ILE A 18 -7.76 -3.06 6.22
CA ILE A 18 -7.29 -3.99 5.18
C ILE A 18 -7.54 -3.38 3.81
N VAL A 19 -6.50 -3.37 2.97
CA VAL A 19 -6.53 -2.89 1.59
C VAL A 19 -6.15 -4.03 0.66
N ASN A 20 -6.97 -4.25 -0.37
CA ASN A 20 -6.65 -5.20 -1.43
C ASN A 20 -5.81 -4.52 -2.51
N VAL A 21 -4.80 -5.22 -3.01
CA VAL A 21 -3.92 -4.76 -4.09
C VAL A 21 -3.95 -5.79 -5.20
N GLN A 22 -4.11 -5.35 -6.44
CA GLN A 22 -3.88 -6.15 -7.63
C GLN A 22 -2.42 -5.95 -8.06
N PRO A 23 -1.52 -6.92 -7.78
CA PRO A 23 -0.10 -6.76 -8.07
C PRO A 23 0.19 -6.88 -9.57
N LYS A 24 1.25 -6.23 -10.05
CA LYS A 24 1.77 -6.50 -11.39
C LYS A 24 2.43 -7.88 -11.46
N PRO A 25 2.44 -8.52 -12.64
CA PRO A 25 3.23 -9.74 -12.83
C PRO A 25 4.69 -9.50 -12.47
N GLY A 26 5.21 -10.32 -11.56
CA GLY A 26 6.60 -10.24 -11.10
C GLY A 26 6.86 -9.27 -9.94
N SER A 27 5.82 -8.64 -9.37
CA SER A 27 5.98 -7.81 -8.18
C SER A 27 6.37 -8.61 -6.95
N ASP A 28 7.20 -8.01 -6.11
CA ASP A 28 7.77 -8.62 -4.91
C ASP A 28 7.15 -8.01 -3.65
N TYR A 29 6.65 -8.88 -2.79
CA TYR A 29 6.07 -8.56 -1.48
C TYR A 29 6.81 -9.29 -0.35
N GLY A 30 8.10 -9.57 -0.55
CA GLY A 30 8.92 -10.40 0.33
C GLY A 30 9.28 -9.80 1.69
N SER A 31 8.93 -8.54 1.95
CA SER A 31 9.15 -7.92 3.27
C SER A 31 7.85 -7.67 4.03
N LYS A 32 7.93 -7.66 5.36
CA LYS A 32 6.78 -7.39 6.23
C LYS A 32 6.11 -6.04 5.97
N TYR A 33 6.90 -5.02 5.64
CA TYR A 33 6.40 -3.71 5.27
C TYR A 33 6.77 -3.39 3.83
N VAL A 34 5.81 -2.86 3.07
CA VAL A 34 5.99 -2.45 1.68
C VAL A 34 5.30 -1.12 1.45
N GLU A 35 5.82 -0.34 0.51
CA GLU A 35 5.11 0.79 -0.09
C GLU A 35 4.51 0.32 -1.41
N VAL A 36 3.21 0.56 -1.59
CA VAL A 36 2.51 0.31 -2.86
C VAL A 36 2.07 1.64 -3.43
N ILE A 37 2.53 1.95 -4.64
CA ILE A 37 2.06 3.10 -5.42
C ILE A 37 1.15 2.57 -6.52
N GLY A 38 -0.05 3.12 -6.64
CA GLY A 38 -1.04 2.63 -7.59
C GLY A 38 -2.25 3.55 -7.73
N ARG A 39 -3.25 3.08 -8.48
CA ARG A 39 -4.54 3.74 -8.64
C ARG A 39 -5.61 3.00 -7.84
N VAL A 40 -6.44 3.72 -7.09
CA VAL A 40 -7.62 3.14 -6.45
C VAL A 40 -8.72 2.92 -7.50
N LEU A 41 -9.23 1.69 -7.56
CA LEU A 41 -10.35 1.29 -8.40
C LEU A 41 -11.69 1.54 -7.69
N GLU A 42 -12.81 1.48 -8.43
CA GLU A 42 -14.15 1.75 -7.90
C GLU A 42 -14.55 0.87 -6.70
N ASN A 43 -13.99 -0.34 -6.63
CA ASN A 43 -14.22 -1.29 -5.53
C ASN A 43 -13.26 -1.11 -4.34
N GLY A 44 -12.44 -0.06 -4.33
CA GLY A 44 -11.45 0.20 -3.27
C GLY A 44 -10.16 -0.64 -3.35
N THR A 45 -10.00 -1.48 -4.37
CA THR A 45 -8.73 -2.19 -4.62
C THR A 45 -7.72 -1.24 -5.24
N ILE A 46 -6.44 -1.38 -4.90
CA ILE A 46 -5.35 -0.65 -5.56
C ILE A 46 -4.86 -1.46 -6.76
N GLU A 47 -4.93 -0.90 -7.96
CA GLU A 47 -4.16 -1.36 -9.12
C GLU A 47 -2.70 -0.91 -8.95
N GLU A 48 -1.79 -1.84 -8.72
CA GLU A 48 -0.39 -1.54 -8.44
C GLU A 48 0.34 -0.96 -9.68
N PHE A 49 1.12 0.09 -9.48
CA PHE A 49 2.11 0.59 -10.43
C PHE A 49 3.55 0.24 -10.03
N LYS A 50 3.86 0.29 -8.74
CA LYS A 50 5.17 -0.02 -8.16
C LYS A 50 5.00 -0.54 -6.73
N VAL A 51 5.87 -1.47 -6.34
CA VAL A 51 6.09 -1.86 -4.96
C VAL A 51 7.53 -1.58 -4.55
N THR A 52 7.74 -1.07 -3.33
CA THR A 52 9.06 -0.87 -2.71
C THR A 52 9.10 -1.64 -1.38
N LEU A 53 10.12 -2.47 -1.17
CA LEU A 53 10.31 -3.20 0.08
C LEU A 53 10.85 -2.27 1.18
N PHE A 54 10.13 -2.14 2.30
CA PHE A 54 10.55 -1.34 3.47
C PHE A 54 11.13 -2.20 4.60
N GLY A 55 11.26 -3.51 4.39
CA GLY A 55 11.89 -4.44 5.34
C GLY A 55 10.99 -4.77 6.53
N GLU A 56 11.62 -5.06 7.67
CA GLU A 56 10.98 -5.73 8.81
C GLU A 56 10.70 -4.83 10.01
N LYS A 57 11.18 -3.59 9.99
CA LYS A 57 11.23 -2.70 11.16
C LYS A 57 10.62 -1.31 10.91
N PHE A 58 9.81 -1.16 9.88
CA PHE A 58 9.14 0.11 9.60
C PHE A 58 8.08 0.39 10.68
N ASP A 59 8.12 1.60 11.24
CA ASP A 59 7.19 2.02 12.29
C ASP A 59 5.91 2.59 11.67
N MET A 60 4.90 1.73 11.56
CA MET A 60 3.60 2.08 11.00
C MET A 60 2.80 3.05 11.89
N GLU A 61 3.02 3.05 13.20
CA GLU A 61 2.29 3.93 14.12
C GLU A 61 2.77 5.37 13.96
N THR A 62 4.09 5.57 14.00
CA THR A 62 4.69 6.88 13.73
C THR A 62 4.34 7.38 12.32
N TYR A 63 4.33 6.50 11.33
CA TYR A 63 3.92 6.86 9.97
C TYR A 63 2.44 7.27 9.88
N ASN A 64 1.55 6.58 10.60
CA ASN A 64 0.14 6.95 10.66
C ASN A 64 -0.04 8.38 11.19
N GLN A 65 0.63 8.71 12.30
CA GLN A 65 0.58 10.04 12.89
C GLN A 65 1.06 11.11 11.90
N MET A 66 2.11 10.84 11.13
CA MET A 66 2.57 11.75 10.08
C MET A 66 1.50 11.97 9.00
N VAL A 67 0.88 10.91 8.49
CA VAL A 67 -0.18 11.00 7.47
C VAL A 67 -1.37 11.80 8.00
N GLU A 68 -1.79 11.56 9.24
CA GLU A 68 -2.89 12.30 9.87
C GLU A 68 -2.57 13.80 9.98
N LEU A 69 -1.36 14.15 10.46
CA LEU A 69 -0.92 15.54 10.56
C LEU A 69 -0.81 16.21 9.19
N ALA A 70 -0.28 15.51 8.18
CA ALA A 70 -0.17 16.01 6.82
C ALA A 70 -1.55 16.31 6.20
N HIS A 71 -2.54 15.47 6.45
CA HIS A 71 -3.90 15.63 5.93
C HIS A 71 -4.76 16.63 6.72
N THR A 72 -4.35 16.99 7.94
CA THR A 72 -5.11 17.87 8.84
C THR A 72 -4.39 19.19 9.10
N GLU A 73 -3.56 19.25 10.15
CA GLU A 73 -2.86 20.45 10.62
C GLU A 73 -1.98 21.09 9.53
N PHE A 74 -1.28 20.25 8.76
CA PHE A 74 -0.33 20.69 7.73
C PHE A 74 -0.86 20.54 6.30
N ARG A 75 -2.19 20.46 6.10
CA ARG A 75 -2.82 20.35 4.77
C ARG A 75 -2.51 21.51 3.81
N HIS A 76 -2.01 22.63 4.32
CA HIS A 76 -1.58 23.76 3.50
C HIS A 76 -0.13 23.62 2.98
N LEU A 77 0.63 22.66 3.51
CA LEU A 77 2.01 22.37 3.14
C LEU A 77 2.13 21.13 2.24
N PHE A 78 1.22 20.16 2.43
CA PHE A 78 1.13 18.90 1.66
C PHE A 78 -0.14 18.88 0.81
#